data_AF-A0A1V6NQ77-F1
#
_entry.id   AF-A0A1V6NQ77-F1
#
_cell.length_a   1.000
_cell.length_b   1.000
_cell.length_c   1.000
_cell.angle_alpha   90.00
_cell.angle_beta   90.00
_cell.angle_gamma   90.00
#
_symmetry.space_group_name_H-M   'P 1'
#
loop_
_entity.id
_entity.type
_entity.pdbx_description
1 polymer ?
#
loop_
_entity_poly.entity_id
_entity_poly.type
_entity_poly.pdbx_seq_one_letter_code
_entity_poly.pdbx_strand_id
1 'polypeptide(L)'
;MTSAPHFRYSTGEIATAEAAKSFSWEAPVPVNRFWDSFSYCIARNFLGNFSDSELEELALDPAGIDPDSTADQQTKLQLILQLLKRKLEKEEAAVSQHQSFYEVDYKRWYALWQGIYSLENELDLPQAEETVRMLVEKRPDKSNIVPLHMLAEHLVKVGKYKEAEETELPVCVWMDSRPHLGKTSPQALNARRIIARALWGQGPSRRPEAQELVAMIYSLVDGMGESKFGVYQEEERKLNEDMVAQLN
;
A
#
# COMPACT_ATOMS: atom_id res chain seq x y z
N MET A 1 -19.05 -28.66 -11.68
CA MET A 1 -18.53 -28.45 -10.31
C MET A 1 -17.59 -27.27 -10.39
N THR A 2 -18.06 -26.06 -10.07
CA THR A 2 -17.20 -24.89 -9.97
C THR A 2 -16.33 -25.07 -8.74
N SER A 3 -15.00 -25.12 -8.93
CA SER A 3 -14.05 -25.07 -7.83
C SER A 3 -14.35 -23.82 -6.99
N ALA A 4 -14.25 -23.93 -5.67
CA ALA A 4 -14.36 -22.76 -4.80
C ALA A 4 -13.34 -21.70 -5.27
N PRO A 5 -13.69 -20.40 -5.27
CA PRO A 5 -12.77 -19.36 -5.68
C PRO A 5 -11.54 -19.38 -4.76
N HIS A 6 -10.36 -19.38 -5.38
CA HIS A 6 -9.09 -19.30 -4.69
C HIS A 6 -8.66 -17.84 -4.58
N PHE A 7 -8.22 -17.44 -3.38
CA PHE A 7 -7.72 -16.10 -3.11
C PHE A 7 -6.29 -16.17 -2.61
N ARG A 8 -5.49 -15.17 -2.96
CA ARG A 8 -4.17 -14.94 -2.39
C ARG A 8 -4.20 -13.78 -1.39
N TYR A 9 -3.33 -13.86 -0.40
CA TYR A 9 -3.20 -12.91 0.70
C TYR A 9 -1.84 -12.22 0.68
N SER A 10 -1.56 -11.38 1.68
CA SER A 10 -0.32 -10.59 1.69
C SER A 10 0.96 -11.44 1.63
N THR A 11 0.95 -12.60 2.29
CA THR A 11 2.04 -13.60 2.28
C THR A 11 2.17 -14.37 0.97
N GLY A 12 1.26 -14.15 0.01
CA GLY A 12 1.16 -14.94 -1.22
C GLY A 12 0.52 -16.32 -1.07
N GLU A 13 0.15 -16.73 0.16
CA GLU A 13 -0.54 -17.99 0.40
C GLU A 13 -1.91 -18.00 -0.28
N ILE A 14 -2.19 -19.10 -0.99
CA ILE A 14 -3.49 -19.33 -1.65
C ILE A 14 -4.38 -20.12 -0.70
N ALA A 15 -5.51 -19.53 -0.31
CA ALA A 15 -6.45 -20.16 0.61
C ALA A 15 -7.91 -19.79 0.26
N THR A 16 -8.86 -20.41 0.97
CA THR A 16 -10.26 -19.95 0.95
C THR A 16 -10.42 -18.71 1.84
N ALA A 17 -11.47 -17.92 1.59
CA ALA A 17 -11.75 -16.68 2.34
C ALA A 17 -11.85 -16.87 3.87
N GLU A 18 -12.15 -18.07 4.34
CA GLU A 18 -12.33 -18.40 5.76
C GLU A 18 -11.02 -18.69 6.49
N ALA A 19 -9.99 -19.17 5.77
CA ALA A 19 -8.71 -19.58 6.37
C ALA A 19 -7.78 -18.38 6.70
N ALA A 20 -7.93 -17.25 6.01
CA ALA A 20 -7.04 -16.10 6.14
C ALA A 20 -7.49 -15.03 7.17
N LYS A 21 -8.55 -15.31 7.95
CA LYS A 21 -9.17 -14.34 8.88
C LYS A 21 -8.32 -13.97 10.11
N SER A 22 -7.08 -14.42 10.19
CA SER A 22 -6.21 -14.19 11.35
C SER A 22 -5.84 -12.72 11.57
N PHE A 23 -5.90 -11.88 10.53
CA PHE A 23 -5.57 -10.46 10.63
C PHE A 23 -6.59 -9.54 9.93
N SER A 24 -6.95 -8.44 10.58
CA SER A 24 -7.96 -7.49 10.09
C SER A 24 -7.53 -6.66 8.87
N TRP A 25 -6.27 -6.77 8.44
CA TRP A 25 -5.73 -6.08 7.27
C TRP A 25 -5.59 -6.98 6.03
N GLU A 26 -5.87 -8.28 6.18
CA GLU A 26 -5.92 -9.24 5.08
C GLU A 26 -7.23 -9.05 4.30
N ALA A 27 -7.12 -8.95 2.99
CA ALA A 27 -8.26 -8.93 2.08
C ALA A 27 -8.01 -9.94 0.95
N PRO A 28 -9.04 -10.68 0.53
CA PRO A 28 -8.90 -11.65 -0.54
C PRO A 28 -8.58 -10.96 -1.88
N VAL A 29 -7.49 -11.35 -2.52
CA VAL A 29 -7.21 -10.99 -3.92
C VAL A 29 -7.51 -12.21 -4.80
N PRO A 30 -8.38 -12.10 -5.83
CA PRO A 30 -8.69 -13.24 -6.69
C PRO A 30 -7.44 -13.80 -7.37
N VAL A 31 -7.34 -15.13 -7.46
CA VAL A 31 -6.29 -15.80 -8.24
C VAL A 31 -6.80 -15.99 -9.66
N ASN A 32 -6.32 -15.13 -10.56
CA ASN A 32 -6.61 -15.21 -12.00
C ASN A 32 -5.60 -14.37 -12.79
N ARG A 33 -5.59 -14.57 -14.10
CA ARG A 33 -4.60 -13.95 -14.99
C ARG A 33 -4.60 -12.41 -14.90
N PHE A 34 -5.74 -11.78 -14.62
CA PHE A 34 -5.80 -10.34 -14.41
C PHE A 34 -5.00 -9.91 -13.17
N TRP A 35 -5.33 -10.49 -12.00
CA TRP A 35 -4.80 -10.06 -10.70
C TRP A 35 -3.42 -10.61 -10.36
N ASP A 36 -3.00 -11.72 -10.96
CA ASP A 36 -1.74 -12.41 -10.61
C ASP A 36 -0.48 -11.56 -10.86
N SER A 37 -0.56 -10.55 -11.73
CA SER A 37 0.57 -9.65 -12.02
C SER A 37 0.67 -8.44 -11.09
N PHE A 38 -0.30 -8.23 -10.19
CA PHE A 38 -0.30 -7.09 -9.25
C PHE A 38 0.33 -7.45 -7.91
N SER A 39 1.01 -6.50 -7.28
CA SER A 39 1.34 -6.63 -5.85
C SER A 39 0.05 -6.70 -5.02
N TYR A 40 0.12 -7.37 -3.86
CA TYR A 40 -1.01 -7.46 -2.95
C TYR A 40 -1.57 -6.08 -2.57
N CYS A 41 -0.70 -5.12 -2.25
CA CYS A 41 -1.10 -3.77 -1.84
C CYS A 41 -1.88 -3.03 -2.93
N ILE A 42 -1.46 -3.10 -4.19
CA ILE A 42 -2.16 -2.46 -5.31
C ILE A 42 -3.54 -3.08 -5.51
N ALA A 43 -3.62 -4.42 -5.57
CA ALA A 43 -4.88 -5.13 -5.74
C ALA A 43 -5.85 -4.85 -4.58
N ARG A 44 -5.37 -4.93 -3.33
CA ARG A 44 -6.16 -4.68 -2.13
C ARG A 44 -6.73 -3.27 -2.08
N ASN A 45 -5.91 -2.26 -2.40
CA ASN A 45 -6.35 -0.86 -2.39
C ASN A 45 -7.38 -0.57 -3.49
N PHE A 46 -7.33 -1.28 -4.63
CA PHE A 46 -8.41 -1.20 -5.61
C PHE A 46 -9.68 -1.91 -5.11
N LEU A 47 -9.57 -3.20 -4.78
CA LEU A 47 -10.73 -4.05 -4.45
C LEU A 47 -11.51 -3.52 -3.25
N GLY A 48 -10.83 -2.97 -2.24
CA GLY A 48 -11.46 -2.40 -1.05
C GLY A 48 -12.39 -1.20 -1.32
N ASN A 49 -12.41 -0.66 -2.54
CA ASN A 49 -13.30 0.42 -2.95
C ASN A 49 -14.62 -0.05 -3.60
N PHE A 50 -14.80 -1.35 -3.81
CA PHE A 50 -15.98 -1.91 -4.48
C PHE A 50 -16.66 -2.95 -3.59
N SER A 51 -18.00 -3.01 -3.63
CA SER A 51 -18.74 -4.15 -3.08
C SER A 51 -18.61 -5.37 -3.99
N ASP A 52 -18.92 -6.56 -3.45
CA ASP A 52 -18.94 -7.79 -4.24
C ASP A 52 -19.84 -7.67 -5.48
N SER A 53 -21.01 -7.04 -5.35
CA SER A 53 -21.92 -6.79 -6.48
C SER A 53 -21.32 -5.85 -7.53
N GLU A 54 -20.60 -4.81 -7.13
CA GLU A 54 -19.95 -3.90 -8.07
C GLU A 54 -18.79 -4.61 -8.79
N LEU A 55 -18.07 -5.50 -8.11
CA LEU A 55 -17.01 -6.30 -8.73
C LEU A 55 -17.59 -7.32 -9.72
N GLU A 56 -18.72 -7.94 -9.42
CA GLU A 56 -19.46 -8.81 -10.34
C GLU A 56 -19.93 -8.03 -11.58
N GLU A 57 -20.47 -6.82 -11.40
CA GLU A 57 -20.85 -5.94 -12.51
C GLU A 57 -19.64 -5.55 -13.37
N LEU A 58 -18.51 -5.20 -12.75
CA LEU A 58 -17.26 -4.91 -13.47
C LEU A 58 -16.73 -6.12 -14.25
N ALA A 59 -16.95 -7.33 -13.78
CA ALA A 59 -16.54 -8.55 -14.49
C ALA A 59 -17.42 -8.85 -15.72
N LEU A 60 -18.63 -8.29 -15.76
CA LEU A 60 -19.58 -8.45 -16.88
C LEU A 60 -19.53 -7.28 -17.88
N ASP A 61 -19.02 -6.12 -17.46
CA ASP A 61 -18.87 -4.94 -18.32
C ASP A 61 -17.72 -5.13 -19.34
N PRO A 62 -17.96 -4.98 -20.66
CA PRO A 62 -16.90 -5.00 -21.66
C PRO A 62 -15.79 -3.97 -21.46
N ALA A 63 -16.07 -2.88 -20.72
CA ALA A 63 -15.11 -1.86 -20.33
C ALA A 63 -14.60 -2.01 -18.88
N GLY A 64 -14.94 -3.14 -18.22
CA GLY A 64 -14.56 -3.50 -16.86
C GLY A 64 -13.37 -4.47 -16.81
N ILE A 65 -13.37 -5.39 -15.85
CA ILE A 65 -12.24 -6.29 -15.56
C ILE A 65 -12.51 -7.66 -16.15
N ASP A 66 -11.79 -8.00 -17.22
CA ASP A 66 -11.74 -9.36 -17.75
C ASP A 66 -10.76 -10.22 -16.94
N PRO A 67 -11.22 -11.24 -16.17
CA PRO A 67 -10.37 -12.10 -15.35
C PRO A 67 -9.31 -12.88 -16.16
N ASP A 68 -9.58 -13.11 -17.45
CA ASP A 68 -8.73 -13.86 -18.37
C ASP A 68 -7.85 -12.94 -19.24
N SER A 69 -7.89 -11.63 -19.01
CA SER A 69 -7.17 -10.63 -19.79
C SER A 69 -5.68 -10.93 -19.92
N THR A 70 -5.21 -10.94 -21.16
CA THR A 70 -3.79 -11.06 -21.51
C THR A 70 -3.11 -9.71 -21.70
N ALA A 71 -3.78 -8.60 -21.34
CA ALA A 71 -3.19 -7.27 -21.42
C ALA A 71 -1.90 -7.17 -20.57
N ASP A 72 -0.97 -6.33 -21.01
CA ASP A 72 0.23 -6.05 -20.23
C ASP A 72 -0.07 -5.29 -18.92
N GLN A 73 0.91 -5.27 -18.03
CA GLN A 73 0.76 -4.69 -16.70
C GLN A 73 0.42 -3.19 -16.74
N GLN A 74 0.99 -2.43 -17.67
CA GLN A 74 0.74 -1.00 -17.82
C GLN A 74 -0.73 -0.75 -18.18
N THR A 75 -1.25 -1.51 -19.14
CA THR A 75 -2.65 -1.43 -19.59
C THR A 75 -3.60 -1.79 -18.45
N LYS A 76 -3.30 -2.85 -17.70
CA LYS A 76 -4.13 -3.25 -16.55
C LYS A 76 -4.12 -2.19 -15.45
N LEU A 77 -2.97 -1.60 -15.11
CA LEU A 77 -2.85 -0.50 -14.15
C LEU A 77 -3.67 0.73 -14.57
N GLN A 78 -3.59 1.11 -15.85
CA GLN A 78 -4.36 2.23 -16.41
C GLN A 78 -5.87 1.98 -16.33
N LEU A 79 -6.32 0.76 -16.63
CA LEU A 79 -7.72 0.37 -16.52
C LEU A 79 -8.23 0.54 -15.08
N ILE A 80 -7.54 -0.04 -14.09
CA ILE A 80 -8.01 0.04 -12.70
C ILE A 80 -7.92 1.46 -12.14
N LEU A 81 -6.97 2.28 -12.61
CA LEU A 81 -6.92 3.70 -12.28
C LEU A 81 -8.14 4.45 -12.84
N GLN A 82 -8.49 4.17 -14.09
CA GLN A 82 -9.67 4.75 -14.72
C GLN A 82 -10.95 4.35 -14.00
N LEU A 83 -11.10 3.09 -13.59
CA LEU A 83 -12.26 2.60 -12.85
C LEU A 83 -12.41 3.29 -11.48
N LEU A 84 -11.32 3.51 -10.74
CA LEU A 84 -11.37 4.28 -9.50
C LEU A 84 -11.74 5.75 -9.73
N LYS A 85 -11.22 6.39 -10.79
CA LYS A 85 -11.58 7.77 -11.14
C LYS A 85 -13.06 7.90 -11.51
N ARG A 86 -13.60 6.99 -12.33
CA ARG A 86 -15.04 6.95 -12.62
C ARG A 86 -15.88 6.74 -11.36
N LYS A 87 -15.42 5.89 -10.44
CA LYS A 87 -16.10 5.69 -9.16
C LYS A 87 -16.10 6.96 -8.32
N LEU A 88 -14.96 7.64 -8.21
CA LEU A 88 -14.88 8.91 -7.51
C LEU A 88 -15.85 9.96 -8.10
N GLU A 89 -15.86 10.12 -9.43
CA GLU A 89 -16.78 11.02 -10.12
C GLU A 89 -18.26 10.69 -9.82
N LYS A 90 -18.61 9.40 -9.80
CA LYS A 90 -19.96 8.92 -9.47
C LYS A 90 -20.35 9.25 -8.03
N GLU A 91 -19.45 9.02 -7.07
CA GLU A 91 -19.69 9.33 -5.66
C GLU A 91 -19.78 10.83 -5.43
N GLU A 92 -18.93 11.64 -6.08
CA GLU A 92 -19.00 13.10 -6.02
C GLU A 92 -20.29 13.66 -6.63
N ALA A 93 -20.74 13.11 -7.75
CA ALA A 93 -22.00 13.51 -8.39
C ALA A 93 -23.25 13.09 -7.60
N ALA A 94 -23.14 12.07 -6.75
CA ALA A 94 -24.25 11.60 -5.91
C ALA A 94 -24.50 12.49 -4.68
N VAL A 95 -23.55 13.38 -4.34
CA VAL A 95 -23.66 14.28 -3.20
C VAL A 95 -24.46 15.53 -3.56
N SER A 96 -25.23 16.06 -2.59
CA SER A 96 -25.99 17.29 -2.74
C SER A 96 -25.10 18.47 -3.15
N GLN A 97 -25.64 19.43 -3.92
CA GLN A 97 -24.90 20.60 -4.45
C GLN A 97 -24.19 21.48 -3.38
N HIS A 98 -24.54 21.31 -2.10
CA HIS A 98 -23.99 22.09 -0.98
C HIS A 98 -23.01 21.30 -0.09
N GLN A 99 -22.68 20.06 -0.45
CA GLN A 99 -21.75 19.24 0.30
C GLN A 99 -20.70 18.65 -0.65
N SER A 100 -19.51 18.38 -0.13
CA SER A 100 -18.49 17.60 -0.82
C SER A 100 -18.54 16.14 -0.38
N PHE A 101 -18.09 15.23 -1.25
CA PHE A 101 -17.96 13.82 -0.87
C PHE A 101 -17.04 13.61 0.33
N TYR A 102 -15.99 14.43 0.44
CA TYR A 102 -15.12 14.50 1.63
C TYR A 102 -15.91 14.75 2.92
N GLU A 103 -16.89 15.65 2.92
CA GLU A 103 -17.70 16.00 4.11
C GLU A 103 -18.74 14.93 4.44
N VAL A 104 -19.32 14.30 3.41
CA VAL A 104 -20.38 13.30 3.58
C VAL A 104 -19.81 11.95 4.03
N ASP A 105 -18.73 11.50 3.39
CA ASP A 105 -18.09 10.22 3.70
C ASP A 105 -16.58 10.30 3.49
N TYR A 106 -15.90 10.93 4.46
CA TYR A 106 -14.44 11.01 4.48
C TYR A 106 -13.76 9.64 4.32
N LYS A 107 -14.33 8.57 4.90
CA LYS A 107 -13.70 7.25 4.89
C LYS A 107 -13.65 6.69 3.47
N ARG A 108 -14.76 6.75 2.73
CA ARG A 108 -14.80 6.31 1.33
C ARG A 108 -14.02 7.25 0.41
N TRP A 109 -14.13 8.56 0.61
CA TRP A 109 -13.34 9.54 -0.12
C TRP A 109 -11.83 9.27 0.04
N TYR A 110 -11.39 9.01 1.26
CA TYR A 110 -10.00 8.69 1.57
C TYR A 110 -9.56 7.37 0.92
N ALA A 111 -10.39 6.32 1.00
CA ALA A 111 -10.09 5.02 0.40
C ALA A 111 -9.94 5.10 -1.13
N LEU A 112 -10.79 5.88 -1.81
CA LEU A 112 -10.70 6.08 -3.26
C LEU A 112 -9.42 6.83 -3.62
N TRP A 113 -9.15 7.95 -2.97
CA TRP A 113 -7.94 8.73 -3.23
C TRP A 113 -6.66 7.96 -2.87
N GLN A 114 -6.68 7.12 -1.84
CA GLN A 114 -5.57 6.22 -1.52
C GLN A 114 -5.33 5.20 -2.65
N GLY A 115 -6.40 4.60 -3.19
CA GLY A 115 -6.30 3.69 -4.34
C GLY A 115 -5.80 4.40 -5.60
N ILE A 116 -6.34 5.59 -5.91
CA ILE A 116 -5.91 6.43 -7.02
C ILE A 116 -4.42 6.75 -6.88
N TYR A 117 -3.99 7.31 -5.74
CA TYR A 117 -2.59 7.61 -5.49
C TYR A 117 -1.69 6.38 -5.67
N SER A 118 -2.09 5.22 -5.13
CA SER A 118 -1.28 4.00 -5.22
C SER A 118 -0.96 3.65 -6.68
N LEU A 119 -1.95 3.81 -7.57
CA LEU A 119 -1.80 3.56 -9.00
C LEU A 119 -1.07 4.69 -9.74
N GLU A 120 -1.34 5.95 -9.39
CA GLU A 120 -0.61 7.09 -9.96
C GLU A 120 0.89 7.01 -9.61
N ASN A 121 1.22 6.59 -8.39
CA ASN A 121 2.58 6.35 -7.95
C ASN A 121 3.21 5.16 -8.66
N GLU A 122 2.50 4.04 -8.82
CA GLU A 122 2.99 2.86 -9.56
C GLU A 122 3.27 3.18 -11.04
N LEU A 123 2.44 4.02 -11.65
CA LEU A 123 2.54 4.44 -13.05
C LEU A 123 3.49 5.63 -13.28
N ASP A 124 4.19 6.11 -12.24
CA ASP A 124 5.08 7.29 -12.32
C ASP A 124 4.40 8.54 -12.87
N LEU A 125 3.12 8.74 -12.55
CA LEU A 125 2.36 9.89 -13.05
C LEU A 125 2.73 11.17 -12.28
N PRO A 126 2.84 12.32 -12.97
CA PRO A 126 3.34 13.56 -12.37
C PRO A 126 2.48 14.08 -11.21
N GLN A 127 1.16 13.80 -11.22
CA GLN A 127 0.25 14.23 -10.17
C GLN A 127 0.31 13.38 -8.87
N ALA A 128 1.04 12.26 -8.85
CA ALA A 128 1.07 11.36 -7.68
C ALA A 128 1.52 12.08 -6.40
N GLU A 129 2.50 12.99 -6.49
CA GLU A 129 2.97 13.77 -5.36
C GLU A 129 1.87 14.70 -4.82
N GLU A 130 1.20 15.42 -5.72
CA GLU A 130 0.11 16.33 -5.36
C GLU A 130 -1.03 15.57 -4.67
N THR A 131 -1.41 14.41 -5.21
CA THR A 131 -2.45 13.56 -4.63
C THR A 131 -2.10 13.11 -3.21
N VAL A 132 -0.87 12.65 -2.93
CA VAL A 132 -0.49 12.21 -1.57
C VAL A 132 -0.33 13.38 -0.60
N ARG A 133 0.15 14.54 -1.06
CA ARG A 133 0.19 15.76 -0.22
C ARG A 133 -1.22 16.24 0.14
N MET A 134 -2.16 16.18 -0.79
CA MET A 134 -3.57 16.44 -0.54
C MET A 134 -4.14 15.48 0.51
N LEU A 135 -3.83 14.18 0.42
CA LEU A 135 -4.22 13.19 1.43
C LEU A 135 -3.61 13.47 2.81
N VAL A 136 -2.40 14.03 2.87
CA VAL A 136 -1.72 14.45 4.12
C VAL A 136 -2.40 15.67 4.74
N GLU A 137 -2.72 16.67 3.93
CA GLU A 137 -3.32 17.93 4.36
C GLU A 137 -4.76 17.72 4.86
N LYS A 138 -5.59 17.04 4.06
CA LYS A 138 -7.01 16.82 4.30
C LYS A 138 -7.33 15.77 5.36
N ARG A 139 -6.34 15.26 6.11
CA ARG A 139 -6.65 14.35 7.24
C ARG A 139 -7.37 15.11 8.36
N PRO A 140 -8.58 14.69 8.76
CA PRO A 140 -9.25 15.22 9.93
C PRO A 140 -8.55 14.75 11.21
N ASP A 141 -8.13 13.49 11.25
CA ASP A 141 -7.34 12.93 12.33
C ASP A 141 -5.84 13.01 12.01
N LYS A 142 -5.11 13.88 12.71
CA LYS A 142 -3.67 14.02 12.55
C LYS A 142 -2.88 12.84 13.13
N SER A 143 -3.53 11.96 13.90
CA SER A 143 -2.93 10.72 14.39
C SER A 143 -2.90 9.60 13.33
N ASN A 144 -3.64 9.76 12.23
CA ASN A 144 -3.57 8.87 11.07
C ASN A 144 -2.25 9.08 10.31
N ILE A 145 -1.29 8.20 10.57
CA ILE A 145 0.04 8.25 9.96
C ILE A 145 0.10 7.72 8.53
N VAL A 146 -0.96 7.06 8.02
CA VAL A 146 -0.89 6.32 6.74
C VAL A 146 -0.50 7.24 5.58
N PRO A 147 -1.06 8.45 5.40
CA PRO A 147 -0.63 9.30 4.30
C PRO A 147 0.77 9.92 4.49
N LEU A 148 1.28 10.04 5.73
CA LEU A 148 2.68 10.42 5.93
C LEU A 148 3.61 9.31 5.45
N HIS A 149 3.30 8.07 5.82
CA HIS A 149 4.04 6.89 5.38
C HIS A 149 4.11 6.79 3.85
N MET A 150 2.95 6.95 3.19
CA MET A 150 2.86 7.00 1.73
C MET A 150 3.66 8.17 1.13
N LEU A 151 3.56 9.37 1.72
CA LEU A 151 4.33 10.53 1.25
C LEU A 151 5.83 10.25 1.35
N ALA A 152 6.32 9.72 2.48
CA ALA A 152 7.74 9.44 2.65
C ALA A 152 8.25 8.40 1.63
N GLU A 153 7.50 7.34 1.37
CA GLU A 153 7.84 6.36 0.35
C GLU A 153 7.93 7.00 -1.04
N HIS A 154 6.96 7.84 -1.41
CA HIS A 154 7.00 8.60 -2.65
C HIS A 154 8.22 9.53 -2.72
N LEU A 155 8.51 10.25 -1.64
CA LEU A 155 9.64 11.18 -1.56
C LEU A 155 10.98 10.46 -1.75
N VAL A 156 11.15 9.26 -1.21
CA VAL A 156 12.32 8.41 -1.52
C VAL A 156 12.37 8.09 -3.00
N LYS A 157 11.25 7.64 -3.58
CA LYS A 157 11.15 7.27 -5.01
C LYS A 157 11.58 8.41 -5.95
N VAL A 158 11.21 9.65 -5.63
CA VAL A 158 11.55 10.83 -6.44
C VAL A 158 12.83 11.56 -6.00
N GLY A 159 13.62 10.97 -5.09
CA GLY A 159 14.92 11.50 -4.67
C GLY A 159 14.89 12.67 -3.68
N LYS A 160 13.74 12.95 -3.06
CA LYS A 160 13.56 13.98 -2.01
C LYS A 160 13.91 13.43 -0.63
N TYR A 161 15.13 12.94 -0.50
CA TYR A 161 15.54 12.09 0.62
C TYR A 161 15.48 12.75 2.01
N LYS A 162 15.86 14.02 2.13
CA LYS A 162 15.80 14.71 3.42
C LYS A 162 14.36 14.88 3.91
N GLU A 163 13.46 15.29 3.03
CA GLU A 163 12.03 15.42 3.35
C GLU A 163 11.42 14.06 3.68
N ALA A 164 11.83 12.99 2.98
CA ALA A 164 11.38 11.63 3.26
C ALA A 164 11.76 11.18 4.68
N GLU A 165 13.02 11.40 5.09
CA GLU A 165 13.50 11.09 6.45
C GLU A 165 12.66 11.84 7.50
N GLU A 166 12.53 13.16 7.36
CA GLU A 166 11.79 14.01 8.29
C GLU A 166 10.30 13.62 8.38
N THR A 167 9.72 13.17 7.27
CA THR A 167 8.32 12.71 7.19
C THR A 167 8.14 11.35 7.88
N GLU A 168 9.08 10.43 7.74
CA GLU A 168 8.94 9.04 8.19
C GLU A 168 9.33 8.82 9.66
N LEU A 169 10.27 9.60 10.20
CA LEU A 169 10.68 9.51 11.61
C LEU A 169 9.50 9.49 12.60
N PRO A 170 8.52 10.43 12.56
CA PRO A 170 7.36 10.37 13.45
C PRO A 170 6.45 9.17 13.19
N VAL A 171 6.39 8.67 11.95
CA VAL A 171 5.63 7.45 11.60
C VAL A 171 6.24 6.23 12.29
N CYS A 172 7.56 6.08 12.20
CA CYS A 172 8.29 4.99 12.87
C CYS A 172 8.09 5.01 14.39
N VAL A 173 8.21 6.19 15.02
CA VAL A 173 7.99 6.36 16.47
C VAL A 173 6.56 5.99 16.85
N TRP A 174 5.57 6.41 16.06
CA TRP A 174 4.18 6.08 16.28
C TRP A 174 3.96 4.56 16.22
N MET A 175 4.47 3.88 15.20
CA MET A 175 4.31 2.43 15.02
C MET A 175 4.94 1.64 16.18
N ASP A 176 6.14 2.02 16.59
CA ASP A 176 6.83 1.44 17.74
C ASP A 176 6.03 1.54 19.04
N SER A 177 5.30 2.65 19.22
CA SER A 177 4.52 2.91 20.43
C SER A 177 3.19 2.15 20.49
N ARG A 178 2.75 1.50 19.40
CA ARG A 178 1.45 0.81 19.35
C ARG A 178 1.57 -0.62 19.86
N PRO A 179 0.84 -1.02 20.91
CA PRO A 179 0.89 -2.39 21.44
C PRO A 179 0.48 -3.47 20.42
N HIS A 180 -0.34 -3.10 19.43
CA HIS A 180 -0.78 -4.02 18.38
C HIS A 180 0.15 -4.05 17.17
N LEU A 181 1.12 -3.13 17.05
CA LEU A 181 2.17 -3.14 16.03
C LEU A 181 3.51 -3.48 16.69
N GLY A 182 4.15 -2.50 17.33
CA GLY A 182 5.48 -2.67 17.92
C GLY A 182 6.57 -2.76 16.85
N LYS A 183 7.83 -2.82 17.30
CA LYS A 183 9.01 -2.72 16.43
C LYS A 183 9.14 -3.82 15.39
N THR A 184 8.57 -4.98 15.66
CA THR A 184 8.68 -6.18 14.81
C THR A 184 7.48 -6.35 13.88
N SER A 185 6.57 -5.36 13.79
CA SER A 185 5.49 -5.45 12.81
C SER A 185 6.03 -5.15 11.40
N PRO A 186 5.49 -5.79 10.34
CA PRO A 186 5.83 -5.48 8.94
C PRO A 186 5.83 -3.97 8.62
N GLN A 187 4.83 -3.26 9.14
CA GLN A 187 4.71 -1.81 8.94
C GLN A 187 5.86 -1.03 9.60
N ALA A 188 6.21 -1.39 10.84
CA ALA A 188 7.29 -0.73 11.57
C ALA A 188 8.67 -1.03 10.96
N LEU A 189 8.85 -2.22 10.36
CA LEU A 189 10.03 -2.58 9.59
C LEU A 189 10.09 -1.77 8.28
N ASN A 190 8.98 -1.66 7.55
CA ASN A 190 8.92 -0.87 6.32
C ASN A 190 9.24 0.61 6.56
N ALA A 191 8.74 1.20 7.66
CA ALA A 191 9.07 2.57 8.06
C ALA A 191 10.59 2.78 8.21
N ARG A 192 11.27 1.81 8.84
CA ARG A 192 12.73 1.83 8.96
C ARG A 192 13.45 1.66 7.62
N ARG A 193 12.93 0.83 6.71
CA ARG A 193 13.48 0.70 5.35
C ARG A 193 13.38 2.00 4.57
N ILE A 194 12.26 2.73 4.68
CA ILE A 194 12.11 4.07 4.09
C ILE A 194 13.17 5.02 4.65
N ILE A 195 13.34 5.06 5.98
CA ILE A 195 14.37 5.90 6.63
C ILE A 195 15.78 5.51 6.16
N ALA A 196 16.10 4.22 6.08
CA ALA A 196 17.41 3.75 5.63
C ALA A 196 17.72 4.19 4.18
N ARG A 197 16.75 4.04 3.27
CA ARG A 197 16.85 4.53 1.88
C ARG A 197 17.03 6.05 1.83
N ALA A 198 16.26 6.78 2.62
CA ALA A 198 16.36 8.24 2.73
C ALA A 198 17.74 8.69 3.23
N LEU A 199 18.25 8.08 4.30
CA LEU A 199 19.60 8.36 4.82
C LEU A 199 20.67 8.07 3.77
N TRP A 200 20.59 6.92 3.10
CA TRP A 200 21.56 6.56 2.06
C TRP A 200 21.58 7.55 0.89
N GLY A 201 20.40 7.94 0.42
CA GLY A 201 20.23 8.87 -0.70
C GLY A 201 20.74 10.29 -0.42
N GLN A 202 20.86 10.70 0.84
CA GLN A 202 21.45 12.00 1.22
C GLN A 202 22.97 12.06 1.02
N GLY A 203 23.62 10.93 0.75
CA GLY A 203 25.03 10.88 0.35
C GLY A 203 25.98 10.38 1.44
N PRO A 204 27.30 10.35 1.16
CA PRO A 204 28.27 9.59 1.94
C PRO A 204 28.32 9.90 3.44
N SER A 205 28.04 11.14 3.84
CA SER A 205 28.06 11.54 5.26
C SER A 205 26.96 10.90 6.10
N ARG A 206 25.82 10.52 5.49
CA ARG A 206 24.66 9.90 6.18
C ARG A 206 24.63 8.37 6.05
N ARG A 207 25.46 7.78 5.16
CA ARG A 207 25.49 6.32 4.92
C ARG A 207 25.82 5.47 6.16
N PRO A 208 26.68 5.90 7.10
CA PRO A 208 26.89 5.15 8.34
C PRO A 208 25.60 4.95 9.14
N GLU A 209 24.76 5.97 9.28
CA GLU A 209 23.46 5.88 9.97
C GLU A 209 22.52 4.90 9.24
N ALA A 210 22.51 4.93 7.90
CA ALA A 210 21.73 3.99 7.10
C ALA A 210 22.18 2.53 7.36
N GLN A 211 23.48 2.27 7.42
CA GLN A 211 24.05 0.94 7.66
C GLN A 211 23.73 0.42 9.07
N GLU A 212 23.81 1.28 10.09
CA GLU A 212 23.39 0.94 11.45
C GLU A 212 21.90 0.57 11.50
N LEU A 213 21.06 1.34 10.81
CA LEU A 213 19.64 1.06 10.74
C LEU A 213 19.34 -0.24 9.98
N VAL A 214 20.05 -0.53 8.89
CA VAL A 214 19.96 -1.81 8.18
C VAL A 214 20.30 -2.98 9.11
N ALA A 215 21.42 -2.91 9.84
CA ALA A 215 21.81 -3.94 10.80
C ALA A 215 20.74 -4.16 11.88
N MET A 216 20.14 -3.07 12.39
CA MET A 216 19.01 -3.15 13.32
C MET A 216 17.79 -3.86 12.70
N ILE A 217 17.44 -3.55 11.46
CA ILE A 217 16.31 -4.19 10.75
C ILE A 217 16.55 -5.70 10.63
N TYR A 218 17.76 -6.14 10.27
CA TYR A 218 18.10 -7.58 10.23
C TYR A 218 17.88 -8.24 11.60
N SER A 219 18.37 -7.63 12.67
CA SER A 219 18.19 -8.16 14.03
C SER A 219 16.71 -8.25 14.44
N LEU A 220 15.88 -7.27 14.06
CA LEU A 220 14.45 -7.29 14.33
C LEU A 220 13.74 -8.40 13.56
N VAL A 221 14.10 -8.61 12.29
CA VAL A 221 13.55 -9.69 11.46
C VAL A 221 13.96 -11.06 11.98
N ASP A 222 15.21 -11.23 12.42
CA ASP A 222 15.69 -12.48 13.05
C ASP A 222 14.89 -12.84 14.30
N GLY A 223 14.57 -11.85 15.14
CA GLY A 223 13.74 -12.03 16.34
C GLY A 223 12.23 -12.14 16.07
N MET A 224 11.76 -11.93 14.83
CA MET A 224 10.33 -11.84 14.55
C MET A 224 9.58 -13.18 14.71
N GLY A 225 10.28 -14.32 14.57
CA GLY A 225 9.72 -15.66 14.74
C GLY A 225 9.13 -15.93 16.12
N GLU A 226 9.60 -15.22 17.15
CA GLU A 226 9.08 -15.31 18.52
C GLU A 226 7.88 -14.38 18.77
N SER A 227 7.53 -13.55 17.79
CA SER A 227 6.43 -12.60 17.86
C SER A 227 5.19 -13.13 17.13
N LYS A 228 4.05 -12.45 17.35
CA LYS A 228 2.81 -12.72 16.60
C LYS A 228 2.91 -12.47 15.09
N PHE A 229 4.01 -11.86 14.61
CA PHE A 229 4.29 -11.60 13.19
C PHE A 229 5.24 -12.62 12.58
N GLY A 230 5.58 -13.72 13.28
CA GLY A 230 6.51 -14.74 12.78
C GLY A 230 6.16 -15.30 11.40
N VAL A 231 4.88 -15.32 11.03
CA VAL A 231 4.39 -15.73 9.69
C VAL A 231 4.96 -14.87 8.55
N TYR A 232 5.34 -13.62 8.81
CA TYR A 232 5.90 -12.69 7.82
C TYR A 232 7.43 -12.75 7.74
N GLN A 233 8.10 -13.61 8.53
CA GLN A 233 9.56 -13.54 8.70
C GLN A 233 10.34 -13.72 7.40
N GLU A 234 9.95 -14.69 6.59
CA GLU A 234 10.64 -14.95 5.33
C GLU A 234 10.43 -13.80 4.32
N GLU A 235 9.21 -13.26 4.26
CA GLU A 235 8.91 -12.10 3.40
C GLU A 235 9.73 -10.88 3.82
N GLU A 236 9.82 -10.60 5.13
CA GLU A 236 10.60 -9.48 5.65
C GLU A 236 12.11 -9.66 5.44
N ARG A 237 12.63 -10.91 5.42
CA ARG A 237 14.03 -11.21 5.02
C ARG A 237 14.26 -10.83 3.57
N LYS A 238 13.40 -11.27 2.66
CA LYS A 238 13.49 -10.95 1.24
C LYS A 238 13.43 -9.44 0.98
N LEU A 239 12.52 -8.73 1.65
CA LEU A 239 12.43 -7.26 1.54
C LEU A 239 13.71 -6.55 2.03
N ASN A 240 14.42 -7.11 3.01
CA ASN A 240 15.71 -6.57 3.45
C ASN A 240 16.81 -6.77 2.40
N GLU A 241 16.83 -7.93 1.74
CA GLU A 241 17.77 -8.23 0.66
C GLU A 241 17.56 -7.28 -0.53
N ASP A 242 16.29 -7.11 -0.94
CA ASP A 242 15.90 -6.19 -2.02
C ASP A 242 16.29 -4.74 -1.69
N MET A 243 16.06 -4.30 -0.44
CA MET A 243 16.49 -2.98 0.00
C MET A 243 18.01 -2.83 -0.10
N VAL A 244 18.79 -3.77 0.43
CA VAL A 244 20.27 -3.69 0.40
C VAL A 244 20.79 -3.68 -1.03
N ALA A 245 20.17 -4.45 -1.94
CA ALA A 245 20.51 -4.43 -3.36
C ALA A 245 20.32 -3.04 -3.99
N GLN A 246 19.31 -2.27 -3.57
CA GLN A 246 19.07 -0.89 -4.03
C GLN A 246 20.03 0.15 -3.42
N LEU A 247 20.70 -0.18 -2.31
CA LEU A 247 21.68 0.72 -1.70
C LEU A 247 23.07 0.59 -2.33
N ASN A 248 23.38 -0.53 -3.00
CA ASN A 248 24.69 -0.75 -3.63
C ASN A 248 24.82 -0.05 -5.00
#